data_AF-A0A815G9P8-F1
#
_entry.id   AF-A0A815G9P8-F1
#
_cell.length_a   1.000
_cell.length_b   1.000
_cell.length_c   1.000
_cell.angle_alpha   90.00
_cell.angle_beta   90.00
_cell.angle_gamma   90.00
#
_symmetry.space_group_name_H-M   'P 1'
#
loop_
_entity.id
_entity.type
_entity.pdbx_description
1 polymer ?
#
loop_
_entity_poly.entity_id
_entity_poly.type
_entity_poly.pdbx_seq_one_letter_code
_entity_poly.pdbx_strand_id
1 'polypeptide(L)'
;MFSSQIEWHCTQCESGPTDRRKYCADCDSMLTWTCTGSQKSGLYTNYYRHRDNCDYCTLELEEERQKNMEEKKVAIQEHFQILDDNQRPWSEWKRTDASCIQHTGHDVEQKQVTLEQYQHILFVFNEFACGYTLWYLKHYHSERYIASELNLSQQVVNYFLSAVVDILYSCVYPAFLSLPADLANRRTPHGPQQHHKLIVDSTFIAIPEPHDSEKRKEYYHAKCPTNYAIKVQIACDFRHRIVHVSEWYHGSIHDITVLRESDLLEPVEESVQIIGDKGYIGEEYVVTPRKKPRGRELTQEDKDFNRDINSARAAIENINQRLKTYSILGGVYRGPVDDFHKITKIIQVVAALCNLNLNKHPIRR
;
A
#
# COMPACT_ATOMS: atom_id res chain seq x y z
N MET A 1 -21.82 5.31 9.84
CA MET A 1 -22.87 4.29 9.88
C MET A 1 -23.25 4.04 11.34
N PHE A 2 -24.48 3.57 11.57
CA PHE A 2 -25.01 3.23 12.90
C PHE A 2 -24.37 1.91 13.33
N SER A 3 -23.84 1.83 14.55
CA SER A 3 -23.63 0.51 15.15
C SER A 3 -25.02 -0.05 15.42
N SER A 4 -25.35 -1.21 14.84
CA SER A 4 -26.62 -1.90 15.09
C SER A 4 -26.80 -2.25 16.56
N GLN A 5 -25.71 -2.22 17.33
CA GLN A 5 -25.65 -2.48 18.75
C GLN A 5 -25.88 -1.24 19.63
N ILE A 6 -26.18 -0.07 19.06
CA ILE A 6 -26.37 1.18 19.82
C ILE A 6 -27.73 1.79 19.54
N GLU A 7 -28.54 1.89 20.58
CA GLU A 7 -29.82 2.58 20.56
C GLU A 7 -29.68 3.98 21.18
N TRP A 8 -30.22 5.00 20.50
CA TRP A 8 -30.18 6.39 20.96
C TRP A 8 -31.51 6.78 21.57
N HIS A 9 -31.46 7.42 22.73
CA HIS A 9 -32.64 7.81 23.48
C HIS A 9 -32.54 9.27 23.88
N CYS A 10 -33.65 9.98 23.76
CA CYS A 10 -33.79 11.30 24.35
C CYS A 10 -34.24 11.17 25.81
N THR A 11 -33.68 11.99 26.69
CA THR A 11 -34.00 11.95 28.13
C THR A 11 -35.32 12.62 28.48
N GLN A 12 -35.90 13.40 27.55
CA GLN A 12 -37.10 14.20 27.77
C GLN A 12 -38.24 13.87 26.80
N CYS A 13 -37.93 13.24 25.67
CA CYS A 13 -38.87 12.97 24.59
C CYS A 13 -38.86 11.45 24.32
N GLU A 14 -40.03 10.79 24.31
CA GLU A 14 -40.14 9.35 23.98
C GLU A 14 -39.86 9.04 22.51
N SER A 15 -39.71 10.07 21.67
CA SER A 15 -39.23 9.97 20.30
C SER A 15 -37.73 9.64 20.27
N GLY A 16 -37.40 8.35 20.14
CA GLY A 16 -36.03 7.93 19.83
C GLY A 16 -35.61 8.49 18.47
N PRO A 17 -34.51 9.28 18.38
CA PRO A 17 -34.09 9.84 17.10
C PRO A 17 -33.55 8.74 16.19
N THR A 18 -34.00 8.73 14.94
CA THR A 18 -33.52 7.81 13.90
C THR A 18 -32.17 8.21 13.30
N ASP A 19 -31.56 9.32 13.75
CA ASP A 19 -30.33 9.90 13.19
C ASP A 19 -29.37 10.43 14.26
N ARG A 20 -28.07 10.41 13.95
CA ARG A 20 -26.95 10.71 14.85
C ARG A 20 -26.81 12.21 15.09
N ARG A 21 -27.51 12.72 16.10
CA ARG A 21 -27.39 14.11 16.55
C ARG A 21 -26.86 14.17 17.98
N LYS A 22 -26.21 15.29 18.34
CA LYS A 22 -25.78 15.51 19.74
C LYS A 22 -26.96 15.84 20.65
N TYR A 23 -27.95 16.52 20.08
CA TYR A 23 -29.14 17.01 20.77
C TYR A 23 -30.40 16.52 20.06
N CYS A 24 -31.47 16.31 20.82
CA CYS A 24 -32.78 15.94 20.30
C CYS A 24 -33.31 17.05 19.38
N ALA A 25 -33.87 16.67 18.24
CA ALA A 25 -34.42 17.64 17.28
C ALA A 25 -35.66 18.38 17.82
N ASP A 26 -36.41 17.76 18.74
CA ASP A 26 -37.68 18.29 19.24
C ASP A 26 -37.51 19.15 20.49
N CYS A 27 -36.65 18.72 21.41
CA CYS A 27 -36.51 19.33 22.75
C CYS A 27 -35.10 19.85 23.07
N ASP A 28 -34.15 19.76 22.13
CA ASP A 28 -32.74 20.21 22.25
C ASP A 28 -31.95 19.62 23.45
N SER A 29 -32.54 18.66 24.16
CA SER A 29 -31.87 17.95 25.25
C SER A 29 -30.79 17.01 24.71
N MET A 30 -29.69 16.85 25.44
CA MET A 30 -28.59 15.96 25.06
C MET A 30 -29.05 14.50 25.01
N LEU A 31 -28.64 13.80 23.95
CA LEU A 31 -28.99 12.40 23.77
C LEU A 31 -28.16 11.47 24.66
N THR A 32 -28.77 10.34 24.98
CA THR A 32 -28.16 9.20 25.64
C THR A 32 -28.10 8.01 24.68
N TRP A 33 -27.17 7.10 24.93
CA TRP A 33 -27.03 5.87 24.18
C TRP A 33 -27.09 4.67 25.12
N THR A 34 -27.59 3.55 24.60
CA THR A 34 -27.56 2.24 25.24
C THR A 34 -26.93 1.24 24.28
N CYS A 35 -25.93 0.50 24.74
CA CYS A 35 -25.33 -0.59 23.98
C CYS A 35 -26.07 -1.89 24.26
N THR A 36 -26.68 -2.52 23.25
CA THR A 36 -27.42 -3.77 23.38
C THR A 36 -26.50 -4.96 23.68
N GLY A 37 -25.26 -4.94 23.18
CA GLY A 37 -24.27 -6.00 23.43
C GLY A 37 -23.68 -5.99 24.84
N SER A 38 -23.27 -4.81 25.34
CA SER A 38 -22.63 -4.68 26.67
C SER A 38 -23.58 -4.24 27.79
N GLN A 39 -24.81 -3.87 27.46
CA GLN A 39 -25.83 -3.32 28.38
C GLN A 39 -25.38 -2.04 29.11
N LYS A 40 -24.32 -1.38 28.65
CA LYS A 40 -23.86 -0.09 29.18
C LYS A 40 -24.62 1.04 28.51
N SER A 41 -24.85 2.11 29.26
CA SER A 41 -25.47 3.33 28.75
C SER A 41 -24.69 4.58 29.19
N GLY A 42 -24.93 5.68 28.50
CA GLY A 42 -24.28 6.95 28.83
C GLY A 42 -24.76 8.13 28.02
N LEU A 43 -24.19 9.29 28.31
CA LEU A 43 -24.41 10.51 27.53
C LEU A 43 -23.66 10.42 26.19
N TYR A 44 -24.16 11.11 25.17
CA TYR A 44 -23.53 11.22 23.84
C TYR A 44 -22.03 11.47 23.90
N THR A 45 -21.58 12.35 24.80
CA THR A 45 -20.17 12.74 24.94
C THR A 45 -19.25 11.57 25.29
N ASN A 46 -19.77 10.54 25.97
CA ASN A 46 -19.00 9.38 26.42
C ASN A 46 -19.13 8.19 25.47
N TYR A 47 -19.96 8.31 24.43
CA TYR A 47 -20.19 7.25 23.43
C TYR A 47 -18.89 6.80 22.75
N TYR A 48 -18.08 7.75 22.26
CA TYR A 48 -16.86 7.42 21.52
C TYR A 48 -15.87 6.63 22.39
N ARG A 49 -15.71 7.01 23.66
CA ARG A 49 -14.88 6.26 24.60
C ARG A 49 -15.41 4.85 24.84
N HIS A 50 -16.72 4.67 24.93
CA HIS A 50 -17.31 3.34 25.07
C HIS A 50 -17.11 2.51 23.78
N ARG A 51 -17.47 3.07 22.63
CA ARG A 51 -17.36 2.44 21.31
C ARG A 51 -15.96 1.91 21.04
N ASP A 52 -14.94 2.69 21.40
CA ASP A 52 -13.53 2.35 21.14
C ASP A 52 -12.98 1.30 22.14
N ASN A 53 -13.69 1.00 23.23
CA ASN A 53 -13.25 0.08 24.29
C ASN A 53 -14.29 -1.03 24.60
N CYS A 54 -15.26 -1.25 23.72
CA CYS A 54 -16.33 -2.23 23.93
C CYS A 54 -16.15 -3.37 22.95
N ASP A 55 -15.90 -4.57 23.45
CA ASP A 55 -15.63 -5.76 22.63
C ASP A 55 -16.67 -5.99 21.53
N TYR A 56 -17.95 -5.69 21.80
CA TYR A 56 -19.04 -5.84 20.83
C TYR A 56 -19.08 -4.73 19.76
N CYS A 57 -18.92 -3.47 20.18
CA CYS A 57 -18.98 -2.33 19.26
C CYS A 57 -17.71 -2.23 18.39
N THR A 58 -16.56 -2.66 18.92
CA THR A 58 -15.28 -2.68 18.21
C THR A 58 -15.27 -3.75 17.12
N LEU A 59 -15.80 -4.95 17.39
CA LEU A 59 -15.91 -6.02 16.40
C LEU A 59 -16.79 -5.63 15.21
N GLU A 60 -17.96 -5.01 15.46
CA GLU A 60 -18.84 -4.53 14.38
C GLU A 60 -18.15 -3.44 13.53
N LEU A 61 -17.37 -2.56 14.16
CA LEU A 61 -16.55 -1.57 13.45
C LEU A 61 -15.45 -2.22 12.61
N GLU A 62 -14.83 -3.29 13.07
CA GLU A 62 -13.80 -4.03 12.34
C GLU A 62 -14.39 -4.77 11.14
N GLU A 63 -15.53 -5.44 11.31
CA GLU A 63 -16.29 -6.09 10.22
C GLU A 63 -16.78 -5.05 9.20
N GLU A 64 -17.31 -3.92 9.65
CA GLU A 64 -17.76 -2.84 8.77
C GLU A 64 -16.59 -2.17 8.04
N ARG A 65 -15.43 -2.04 8.69
CA ARG A 65 -14.19 -1.59 8.04
C ARG A 65 -13.71 -2.60 6.99
N GLN A 66 -13.77 -3.89 7.27
CA GLN A 66 -13.41 -4.94 6.30
C GLN A 66 -14.36 -4.94 5.12
N LYS A 67 -15.67 -4.86 5.35
CA LYS A 67 -16.68 -4.77 4.28
C LYS A 67 -16.50 -3.50 3.44
N ASN A 68 -16.33 -2.34 4.07
CA ASN A 68 -16.04 -1.09 3.36
C ASN A 68 -14.71 -1.17 2.60
N MET A 69 -13.71 -1.86 3.13
CA MET A 69 -12.43 -2.07 2.45
C MET A 69 -12.62 -2.97 1.23
N GLU A 70 -13.42 -4.04 1.32
CA GLU A 70 -13.71 -4.95 0.21
C GLU A 70 -14.59 -4.29 -0.87
N GLU A 71 -15.60 -3.50 -0.50
CA GLU A 71 -16.37 -2.68 -1.44
C GLU A 71 -15.48 -1.63 -2.12
N LYS A 72 -14.58 -0.98 -1.36
CA LYS A 72 -13.56 -0.09 -1.93
C LYS A 72 -12.59 -0.85 -2.83
N LYS A 73 -12.21 -2.09 -2.53
CA LYS A 73 -11.39 -2.93 -3.41
C LYS A 73 -12.04 -3.10 -4.76
N VAL A 74 -13.31 -3.49 -4.78
CA VAL A 74 -14.07 -3.68 -6.02
C VAL A 74 -14.19 -2.36 -6.78
N ALA A 75 -14.57 -1.26 -6.11
CA ALA A 75 -14.67 0.06 -6.73
C ALA A 75 -13.32 0.55 -7.29
N ILE A 76 -12.21 0.32 -6.56
CA ILE A 76 -10.85 0.63 -7.03
C ILE A 76 -10.49 -0.27 -8.23
N GLN A 77 -10.81 -1.57 -8.21
CA GLN A 77 -10.58 -2.47 -9.34
C GLN A 77 -11.32 -2.00 -10.60
N GLU A 78 -12.58 -1.57 -10.45
CA GLU A 78 -13.42 -1.02 -11.52
C GLU A 78 -12.91 0.35 -12.01
N HIS A 79 -12.54 1.28 -11.12
CA HIS A 79 -11.91 2.56 -11.50
C HIS A 79 -10.57 2.36 -12.20
N PHE A 80 -9.76 1.41 -11.74
CA PHE A 80 -8.54 1.02 -12.44
C PHE A 80 -8.82 0.27 -13.75
N GLN A 81 -9.99 -0.36 -13.92
CA GLN A 81 -10.45 -0.87 -15.21
C GLN A 81 -10.65 0.28 -16.19
N ILE A 82 -11.29 1.37 -15.76
CA ILE A 82 -11.47 2.59 -16.57
C ILE A 82 -10.11 3.23 -16.93
N LEU A 83 -9.12 3.17 -16.04
CA LEU A 83 -7.77 3.69 -16.28
C LEU A 83 -6.90 2.80 -17.19
N ASP A 84 -7.13 1.48 -17.24
CA ASP A 84 -6.33 0.51 -18.02
C ASP A 84 -6.99 0.16 -19.38
N ASP A 85 -8.33 0.10 -19.46
CA ASP A 85 -9.08 -0.10 -20.72
C ASP A 85 -9.05 1.14 -21.61
N ASN A 86 -8.76 2.31 -21.04
CA ASN A 86 -8.39 3.48 -21.80
C ASN A 86 -6.87 3.47 -22.05
N GLN A 87 -6.48 2.92 -23.20
CA GLN A 87 -5.33 3.44 -23.95
C GLN A 87 -5.52 4.92 -24.36
N ARG A 88 -6.25 5.75 -23.60
CA ARG A 88 -6.35 7.19 -23.88
C ARG A 88 -4.95 7.76 -23.67
N PRO A 89 -4.30 8.26 -24.72
CA PRO A 89 -3.04 8.95 -24.55
C PRO A 89 -3.27 10.16 -23.61
N TRP A 90 -2.27 10.51 -22.81
CA TRP A 90 -2.32 11.66 -21.88
C TRP A 90 -2.88 12.94 -22.52
N SER A 91 -2.65 13.12 -23.82
CA SER A 91 -3.20 14.20 -24.65
C SER A 91 -4.74 14.26 -24.69
N GLU A 92 -5.44 13.12 -24.58
CA GLU A 92 -6.90 13.06 -24.55
C GLU A 92 -7.47 13.29 -23.16
N TRP A 93 -6.84 12.74 -22.12
CA TRP A 93 -7.13 13.07 -20.71
C TRP A 93 -6.98 14.58 -20.46
N LYS A 94 -5.87 15.16 -20.93
CA LYS A 94 -5.60 16.60 -20.85
C LYS A 94 -6.69 17.47 -21.50
N ARG A 95 -7.33 17.01 -22.59
CA ARG A 95 -8.31 17.84 -23.32
C ARG A 95 -9.69 17.87 -22.68
N THR A 96 -10.19 16.73 -22.20
CA THR A 96 -11.52 16.68 -21.57
C THR A 96 -11.54 17.39 -20.22
N ASP A 97 -10.46 17.26 -19.43
CA ASP A 97 -10.49 17.65 -18.02
C ASP A 97 -9.82 19.00 -17.73
N ALA A 98 -8.88 19.47 -18.57
CA ALA A 98 -8.29 20.81 -18.40
C ALA A 98 -9.29 21.94 -18.68
N SER A 99 -10.26 21.75 -19.58
CA SER A 99 -11.34 22.73 -19.83
C SER A 99 -12.29 22.84 -18.63
N CYS A 100 -12.54 21.72 -17.95
CA CYS A 100 -13.31 21.65 -16.71
C CYS A 100 -12.55 22.34 -15.56
N ILE A 101 -11.23 22.14 -15.45
CA ILE A 101 -10.38 22.75 -14.40
C ILE A 101 -10.21 24.25 -14.57
N GLN A 102 -10.07 24.75 -15.80
CA GLN A 102 -9.96 26.19 -16.05
C GLN A 102 -11.26 26.96 -15.73
N HIS A 103 -12.42 26.39 -16.07
CA HIS A 103 -13.71 26.98 -15.66
C HIS A 103 -13.93 26.86 -14.15
N THR A 104 -13.68 25.70 -13.55
CA THR A 104 -13.95 25.45 -12.13
C THR A 104 -12.97 26.17 -11.19
N GLY A 105 -11.71 26.38 -11.59
CA GLY A 105 -10.77 27.24 -10.85
C GLY A 105 -11.23 28.70 -10.80
N HIS A 106 -11.81 29.20 -11.90
CA HIS A 106 -12.32 30.56 -12.01
C HIS A 106 -13.65 30.74 -11.24
N ASP A 107 -14.54 29.74 -11.26
CA ASP A 107 -15.84 29.76 -10.57
C ASP A 107 -15.70 29.61 -9.04
N VAL A 108 -14.74 28.82 -8.56
CA VAL A 108 -14.41 28.69 -7.13
C VAL A 108 -13.84 29.99 -6.57
N GLU A 109 -13.00 30.70 -7.33
CA GLU A 109 -12.50 32.03 -6.95
C GLU A 109 -13.61 33.07 -6.88
N GLN A 110 -14.66 32.96 -7.71
CA GLN A 110 -15.80 33.89 -7.70
C GLN A 110 -16.95 33.50 -6.76
N LYS A 111 -16.83 32.40 -5.99
CA LYS A 111 -17.84 31.93 -5.01
C LYS A 111 -19.26 31.74 -5.60
N GLN A 112 -19.40 31.40 -6.88
CA GLN A 112 -20.68 31.17 -7.55
C GLN A 112 -20.93 29.68 -7.85
N VAL A 113 -20.72 28.80 -6.88
CA VAL A 113 -20.80 27.35 -7.08
C VAL A 113 -21.86 26.74 -6.17
N THR A 114 -22.83 26.02 -6.73
CA THR A 114 -23.83 25.25 -5.98
C THR A 114 -23.21 24.01 -5.33
N LEU A 115 -23.88 23.41 -4.32
CA LEU A 115 -23.37 22.22 -3.62
C LEU A 115 -23.15 21.02 -4.54
N GLU A 116 -24.02 20.81 -5.54
CA GLU A 116 -23.89 19.76 -6.55
C GLU A 116 -22.72 20.03 -7.50
N GLN A 117 -22.53 21.28 -7.92
CA GLN A 117 -21.36 21.69 -8.70
C GLN A 117 -20.07 21.53 -7.87
N TYR A 118 -20.09 21.83 -6.58
CA TYR A 118 -18.95 21.63 -5.68
C TYR A 118 -18.60 20.14 -5.49
N GLN A 119 -19.60 19.26 -5.39
CA GLN A 119 -19.41 17.81 -5.32
C GLN A 119 -18.88 17.23 -6.64
N HIS A 120 -19.39 17.70 -7.78
CA HIS A 120 -18.86 17.32 -9.09
C HIS A 120 -17.44 17.85 -9.30
N ILE A 121 -17.15 19.07 -8.86
CA ILE A 121 -15.80 19.65 -8.85
C ILE A 121 -14.87 18.80 -7.98
N LEU A 122 -15.26 18.46 -6.75
CA LEU A 122 -14.46 17.59 -5.88
C LEU A 122 -14.26 16.20 -6.49
N PHE A 123 -15.27 15.62 -7.15
CA PHE A 123 -15.17 14.32 -7.80
C PHE A 123 -14.21 14.35 -9.00
N VAL A 124 -14.41 15.28 -9.94
CA VAL A 124 -13.54 15.48 -11.11
C VAL A 124 -12.12 15.84 -10.69
N PHE A 125 -11.98 16.69 -9.67
CA PHE A 125 -10.68 17.07 -9.12
C PHE A 125 -9.98 15.89 -8.42
N ASN A 126 -10.73 15.00 -7.76
CA ASN A 126 -10.20 13.79 -7.14
C ASN A 126 -9.78 12.73 -8.17
N GLU A 127 -10.57 12.50 -9.22
CA GLU A 127 -10.19 11.59 -10.31
C GLU A 127 -8.96 12.11 -11.06
N PHE A 128 -8.93 13.42 -11.35
CA PHE A 128 -7.79 14.07 -11.96
C PHE A 128 -6.53 14.00 -11.08
N ALA A 129 -6.67 14.28 -9.78
CA ALA A 129 -5.59 14.19 -8.82
C ALA A 129 -5.04 12.76 -8.71
N CYS A 130 -5.91 11.77 -8.71
CA CYS A 130 -5.53 10.37 -8.78
C CYS A 130 -4.77 10.07 -10.09
N GLY A 131 -5.31 10.47 -11.24
CA GLY A 131 -4.74 10.22 -12.55
C GLY A 131 -3.30 10.73 -12.68
N TYR A 132 -3.04 12.00 -12.34
CA TYR A 132 -1.68 12.51 -12.45
C TYR A 132 -0.76 11.97 -11.33
N THR A 133 -1.28 11.59 -10.17
CA THR A 133 -0.46 10.92 -9.14
C THR A 133 0.03 9.57 -9.63
N LEU A 134 -0.85 8.77 -10.27
CA LEU A 134 -0.47 7.51 -10.90
C LEU A 134 0.53 7.75 -12.04
N TRP A 135 0.35 8.79 -12.83
CA TRP A 135 1.30 9.20 -13.86
C TRP A 135 2.67 9.59 -13.27
N TYR A 136 2.69 10.33 -12.16
CA TYR A 136 3.89 10.67 -11.40
C TYR A 136 4.59 9.41 -10.86
N LEU A 137 3.87 8.46 -10.26
CA LEU A 137 4.46 7.21 -9.79
C LEU A 137 5.05 6.39 -10.95
N LYS A 138 4.32 6.35 -12.08
CA LYS A 138 4.69 5.54 -13.23
C LYS A 138 5.90 6.08 -13.99
N HIS A 139 5.90 7.39 -14.30
CA HIS A 139 6.89 8.01 -15.17
C HIS A 139 7.88 8.90 -14.43
N TYR A 140 7.58 9.25 -13.19
CA TYR A 140 8.42 10.07 -12.34
C TYR A 140 8.86 11.37 -13.02
N HIS A 141 7.89 12.12 -13.52
CA HIS A 141 8.14 13.48 -13.95
C HIS A 141 8.43 14.40 -12.76
N SER A 142 9.09 15.53 -13.00
CA SER A 142 9.29 16.52 -11.93
C SER A 142 7.96 17.18 -11.56
N GLU A 143 7.78 17.51 -10.28
CA GLU A 143 6.57 18.23 -9.83
C GLU A 143 6.39 19.56 -10.59
N ARG A 144 7.48 20.23 -10.96
CA ARG A 144 7.46 21.44 -11.78
C ARG A 144 6.93 21.20 -13.19
N TYR A 145 7.34 20.10 -13.80
CA TYR A 145 6.83 19.74 -15.13
C TYR A 145 5.33 19.44 -15.06
N ILE A 146 4.90 18.64 -14.09
CA ILE A 146 3.47 18.37 -13.85
C ILE A 146 2.72 19.68 -13.60
N ALA A 147 3.22 20.54 -12.72
CA ALA A 147 2.63 21.83 -12.43
C ALA A 147 2.44 22.69 -13.69
N SER A 148 3.45 22.73 -14.57
CA SER A 148 3.35 23.44 -15.86
C SER A 148 2.35 22.81 -16.83
N GLU A 149 2.29 21.48 -16.90
CA GLU A 149 1.36 20.75 -17.76
C GLU A 149 -0.10 20.94 -17.34
N LEU A 150 -0.33 21.08 -16.02
CA LEU A 150 -1.66 21.23 -15.41
C LEU A 150 -2.04 22.70 -15.15
N ASN A 151 -1.15 23.65 -15.41
CA ASN A 151 -1.31 25.07 -15.06
C ASN A 151 -1.63 25.29 -13.56
N LEU A 152 -0.94 24.54 -12.70
CA LEU A 152 -1.04 24.63 -11.24
C LEU A 152 0.29 25.11 -10.66
N SER A 153 0.30 25.50 -9.38
CA SER A 153 1.55 25.74 -8.67
C SER A 153 2.21 24.41 -8.26
N GLN A 154 3.54 24.41 -8.14
CA GLN A 154 4.27 23.22 -7.65
C GLN A 154 3.78 22.80 -6.25
N GLN A 155 3.45 23.75 -5.39
CA GLN A 155 2.96 23.48 -4.03
C GLN A 155 1.63 22.73 -4.05
N VAL A 156 0.72 23.12 -4.94
CA VAL A 156 -0.59 22.45 -5.11
C VAL A 156 -0.39 21.01 -5.60
N VAL A 157 0.48 20.80 -6.58
CA VAL A 157 0.83 19.44 -7.05
C VAL A 157 1.40 18.59 -5.91
N ASN A 158 2.36 19.10 -5.14
CA ASN A 158 2.96 18.36 -4.03
C ASN A 158 1.95 18.02 -2.92
N TYR A 159 1.03 18.94 -2.60
CA TYR A 159 -0.05 18.73 -1.64
C TYR A 159 -0.93 17.55 -2.05
N PHE A 160 -1.43 17.58 -3.29
CA PHE A 160 -2.31 16.54 -3.80
C PHE A 160 -1.58 15.21 -4.04
N LEU A 161 -0.33 15.20 -4.51
CA LEU A 161 0.48 13.98 -4.58
C LEU A 161 0.55 13.31 -3.20
N SER A 162 0.83 14.09 -2.16
CA SER A 162 0.94 13.57 -0.80
C SER A 162 -0.41 13.05 -0.28
N ALA A 163 -1.48 13.83 -0.46
CA ALA A 163 -2.83 13.44 -0.03
C ALA A 163 -3.35 12.20 -0.77
N VAL A 164 -3.15 12.11 -2.08
CA VAL A 164 -3.55 10.95 -2.88
C VAL A 164 -2.71 9.72 -2.50
N VAL A 165 -1.39 9.85 -2.29
CA VAL A 165 -0.57 8.74 -1.80
C VAL A 165 -1.08 8.25 -0.44
N ASP A 166 -1.47 9.14 0.47
CA ASP A 166 -2.05 8.76 1.77
C ASP A 166 -3.39 8.01 1.61
N ILE A 167 -4.24 8.43 0.68
CA ILE A 167 -5.51 7.77 0.37
C ILE A 167 -5.26 6.39 -0.24
N LEU A 168 -4.37 6.30 -1.23
CA LEU A 168 -3.98 5.05 -1.89
C LEU A 168 -3.36 4.09 -0.86
N TYR A 169 -2.52 4.61 0.04
CA TYR A 169 -1.96 3.81 1.12
C TYR A 169 -3.05 3.30 2.06
N SER A 170 -4.01 4.14 2.45
CA SER A 170 -5.06 3.74 3.38
C SER A 170 -6.08 2.77 2.77
N CYS A 171 -6.32 2.83 1.45
CA CYS A 171 -7.39 2.08 0.79
C CYS A 171 -6.92 0.98 -0.16
N VAL A 172 -5.83 1.19 -0.90
CA VAL A 172 -5.31 0.24 -1.92
C VAL A 172 -4.28 -0.70 -1.31
N TYR A 173 -3.37 -0.20 -0.47
CA TYR A 173 -2.34 -1.05 0.11
C TYR A 173 -2.88 -2.23 0.93
N PRO A 174 -3.69 -2.06 1.99
CA PRO A 174 -4.22 -3.19 2.77
C PRO A 174 -5.17 -4.08 1.95
N ALA A 175 -5.65 -3.54 0.83
CA ALA A 175 -6.58 -4.21 -0.04
C ALA A 175 -5.91 -5.28 -0.92
N PHE A 176 -4.74 -4.95 -1.45
CA PHE A 176 -4.02 -5.79 -2.40
C PHE A 176 -2.75 -6.42 -1.83
N LEU A 177 -2.31 -6.00 -0.65
CA LEU A 177 -1.24 -6.64 0.09
C LEU A 177 -1.77 -7.28 1.37
N SER A 178 -1.81 -8.62 1.36
CA SER A 178 -2.14 -9.43 2.52
C SER A 178 -1.34 -10.71 2.48
N LEU A 179 -0.86 -11.16 3.63
CA LEU A 179 -0.25 -12.48 3.77
C LEU A 179 -1.27 -13.59 3.42
N PRO A 180 -0.81 -14.75 2.91
CA PRO A 180 -1.70 -15.89 2.69
C PRO A 180 -2.38 -16.31 4.00
N ALA A 181 -3.71 -16.46 3.98
CA ALA A 181 -4.47 -16.82 5.18
C ALA A 181 -4.07 -18.20 5.76
N ASP A 182 -3.47 -19.06 4.95
CA ASP A 182 -3.03 -20.39 5.32
C ASP A 182 -1.50 -20.46 5.49
N LEU A 183 -0.85 -19.33 5.78
CA LEU A 183 0.59 -19.26 6.03
C LEU A 183 1.00 -20.27 7.11
N ALA A 184 0.30 -20.30 8.26
CA ALA A 184 0.53 -21.26 9.34
C ALA A 184 0.21 -22.73 8.98
N ASN A 185 -0.51 -23.00 7.89
CA ASN A 185 -0.90 -24.36 7.54
C ASN A 185 0.23 -25.11 6.83
N ARG A 186 0.87 -26.04 7.54
CA ARG A 186 1.95 -26.90 7.00
C ARG A 186 1.56 -27.79 5.82
N ARG A 187 0.26 -28.05 5.61
CA ARG A 187 -0.22 -29.04 4.63
C ARG A 187 -0.46 -28.48 3.24
N THR A 188 -0.47 -27.16 3.08
CA THR A 188 -0.82 -26.52 1.80
C THR A 188 0.44 -26.00 1.09
N PRO A 189 1.09 -26.80 0.22
CA PRO A 189 2.23 -26.33 -0.55
C PRO A 189 1.85 -25.17 -1.45
N HIS A 190 2.64 -24.11 -1.44
CA HIS A 190 2.60 -23.10 -2.49
C HIS A 190 3.80 -23.25 -3.42
N GLY A 191 4.91 -23.80 -2.94
CA GLY A 191 6.16 -23.91 -3.67
C GLY A 191 6.59 -25.32 -4.07
N PRO A 192 7.88 -25.50 -4.41
CA PRO A 192 8.42 -26.77 -4.91
C PRO A 192 8.41 -27.89 -3.87
N GLN A 193 8.24 -27.57 -2.58
CA GLN A 193 8.12 -28.56 -1.50
C GLN A 193 6.99 -28.17 -0.53
N GLN A 194 6.55 -29.12 0.30
CA GLN A 194 5.35 -29.01 1.15
C GLN A 194 5.35 -27.81 2.11
N HIS A 195 6.52 -27.42 2.62
CA HIS A 195 6.71 -26.32 3.56
C HIS A 195 7.00 -24.97 2.89
N HIS A 196 7.25 -24.92 1.57
CA HIS A 196 7.58 -23.66 0.90
C HIS A 196 6.31 -22.84 0.66
N LYS A 197 6.25 -21.66 1.26
CA LYS A 197 5.09 -20.76 1.16
C LYS A 197 5.38 -19.46 0.44
N LEU A 198 6.52 -18.86 0.75
CA LEU A 198 6.90 -17.54 0.30
C LEU A 198 8.27 -17.56 -0.36
N ILE A 199 8.51 -16.56 -1.20
CA ILE A 199 9.81 -16.26 -1.76
C ILE A 199 10.14 -14.83 -1.35
N VAL A 200 11.34 -14.60 -0.84
CA VAL A 200 11.81 -13.29 -0.39
C VAL A 200 13.01 -12.83 -1.21
N ASP A 201 13.01 -11.55 -1.55
CA ASP A 201 14.18 -10.89 -2.14
C ASP A 201 14.20 -9.42 -1.75
N SER A 202 15.39 -8.85 -1.70
CA SER A 202 15.56 -7.42 -1.43
C SER A 202 15.87 -6.68 -2.71
N THR A 203 15.22 -5.55 -2.92
CA THR A 203 15.49 -4.64 -4.03
C THR A 203 16.00 -3.30 -3.51
N PHE A 204 16.68 -2.53 -4.35
CA PHE A 204 17.23 -1.23 -3.97
C PHE A 204 16.63 -0.12 -4.81
N ILE A 205 16.38 1.06 -4.22
CA ILE A 205 15.96 2.26 -4.95
C ILE A 205 17.13 3.23 -4.92
N ALA A 206 17.60 3.63 -6.09
CA ALA A 206 18.75 4.52 -6.22
C ALA A 206 18.43 5.89 -5.64
N ILE A 207 19.37 6.50 -4.95
CA ILE A 207 19.26 7.86 -4.43
C ILE A 207 20.45 8.71 -4.88
N PRO A 208 20.34 10.05 -4.89
CA PRO A 208 21.47 10.93 -5.11
C PRO A 208 22.55 10.70 -4.05
N GLU A 209 23.79 11.06 -4.38
CA GLU A 209 24.86 11.05 -3.40
C GLU A 209 24.50 11.93 -2.19
N PRO A 210 24.50 11.36 -0.97
CA PRO A 210 24.31 12.15 0.24
C PRO A 210 25.39 13.21 0.36
N HIS A 211 25.01 14.44 0.71
CA HIS A 211 25.97 15.53 0.94
C HIS A 211 26.91 15.20 2.11
N ASP A 212 26.34 14.65 3.18
CA ASP A 212 27.03 14.24 4.41
C ASP A 212 27.88 12.97 4.20
N SER A 213 29.14 13.01 4.61
CA SER A 213 30.10 11.91 4.45
C SER A 213 29.77 10.67 5.27
N GLU A 214 29.13 10.81 6.44
CA GLU A 214 28.71 9.66 7.25
C GLU A 214 27.50 8.98 6.62
N LYS A 215 26.51 9.76 6.16
CA LYS A 215 25.36 9.22 5.40
C LYS A 215 25.84 8.43 4.16
N ARG A 216 26.89 8.86 3.46
CA ARG A 216 27.43 8.11 2.30
C ARG A 216 27.76 6.66 2.62
N LYS A 217 28.29 6.36 3.82
CA LYS A 217 28.61 4.98 4.23
C LYS A 217 27.33 4.17 4.45
N GLU A 218 26.35 4.77 5.11
CA GLU A 218 25.05 4.14 5.41
C GLU A 218 24.32 3.76 4.11
N TYR A 219 24.19 4.70 3.18
CA TYR A 219 23.46 4.47 1.93
C TYR A 219 24.27 3.71 0.87
N TYR A 220 25.54 3.39 1.11
CA TYR A 220 26.41 2.78 0.10
C TYR A 220 25.86 1.43 -0.40
N HIS A 221 25.74 1.30 -1.72
CA HIS A 221 25.31 0.09 -2.39
C HIS A 221 25.97 -0.05 -3.77
N ALA A 222 27.02 -0.86 -3.86
CA ALA A 222 27.88 -0.97 -5.05
C ALA A 222 27.17 -1.42 -6.34
N LYS A 223 26.01 -2.09 -6.24
CA LYS A 223 25.24 -2.56 -7.41
C LYS A 223 24.27 -1.51 -7.96
N CYS A 224 24.18 -0.34 -7.32
CA CYS A 224 23.29 0.74 -7.69
C CYS A 224 23.99 1.73 -8.65
N PRO A 225 23.30 2.30 -9.67
CA PRO A 225 23.90 3.26 -10.60
C PRO A 225 24.58 4.47 -9.94
N THR A 226 24.08 4.93 -8.79
CA THR A 226 24.64 6.07 -8.06
C THR A 226 25.62 5.66 -6.97
N ASN A 227 25.85 4.35 -6.75
CA ASN A 227 26.48 3.77 -5.57
C ASN A 227 25.75 4.04 -4.23
N TYR A 228 24.58 4.67 -4.25
CA TYR A 228 23.82 4.98 -3.05
C TYR A 228 22.37 4.56 -3.23
N ALA A 229 21.82 3.86 -2.25
CA ALA A 229 20.46 3.37 -2.33
C ALA A 229 19.83 3.23 -0.95
N ILE A 230 18.50 3.20 -0.95
CA ILE A 230 17.73 2.56 0.10
C ILE A 230 17.35 1.15 -0.34
N LYS A 231 17.15 0.26 0.62
CA LYS A 231 16.84 -1.14 0.43
C LYS A 231 15.45 -1.44 0.94
N VAL A 232 14.71 -2.29 0.24
CA VAL A 232 13.38 -2.74 0.63
C VAL A 232 13.30 -4.25 0.40
N GLN A 233 12.74 -4.97 1.36
CA GLN A 233 12.42 -6.37 1.18
C GLN A 233 11.01 -6.56 0.65
N ILE A 234 10.89 -7.45 -0.34
CA ILE A 234 9.63 -7.88 -0.92
C ILE A 234 9.49 -9.39 -0.68
N ALA A 235 8.31 -9.83 -0.24
CA ALA A 235 7.94 -11.24 -0.29
C ALA A 235 6.77 -11.47 -1.23
N CYS A 236 6.81 -12.57 -1.97
CA CYS A 236 5.73 -13.01 -2.82
C CYS A 236 5.33 -14.44 -2.55
N ASP A 237 4.08 -14.79 -2.89
CA ASP A 237 3.67 -16.17 -3.00
C ASP A 237 4.07 -16.76 -4.37
N PHE A 238 3.91 -18.06 -4.52
CA PHE A 238 4.18 -18.77 -5.78
C PHE A 238 3.09 -18.57 -6.85
N ARG A 239 2.06 -17.78 -6.55
CA ARG A 239 1.10 -17.27 -7.53
C ARG A 239 1.56 -15.93 -8.11
N HIS A 240 2.79 -15.50 -7.82
CA HIS A 240 3.37 -14.23 -8.22
C HIS A 240 2.67 -13.00 -7.63
N ARG A 241 2.03 -13.13 -6.47
CA ARG A 241 1.46 -11.99 -5.76
C ARG A 241 2.43 -11.50 -4.70
N ILE A 242 2.66 -10.20 -4.64
CA ILE A 242 3.35 -9.57 -3.53
C ILE A 242 2.47 -9.70 -2.30
N VAL A 243 2.99 -10.22 -1.20
CA VAL A 243 2.20 -10.44 0.02
C VAL A 243 2.76 -9.69 1.22
N HIS A 244 4.00 -9.20 1.10
CA HIS A 244 4.64 -8.39 2.12
C HIS A 244 5.66 -7.42 1.49
N VAL A 245 5.76 -6.23 2.06
CA VAL A 245 6.74 -5.19 1.72
C VAL A 245 7.18 -4.52 3.01
N SER A 246 8.48 -4.61 3.31
CA SER A 246 9.05 -3.99 4.49
C SER A 246 9.04 -2.47 4.40
N GLU A 247 9.37 -1.79 5.50
CA GLU A 247 9.88 -0.43 5.42
C GLU A 247 11.22 -0.37 4.64
N TRP A 248 11.75 0.82 4.39
CA TRP A 248 13.05 0.93 3.74
C TRP A 248 14.20 0.99 4.77
N TYR A 249 15.35 0.46 4.37
CA TYR A 249 16.59 0.38 5.15
C TYR A 249 17.73 1.04 4.39
N HIS A 250 18.80 1.40 5.09
CA HIS A 250 20.00 1.90 4.42
C HIS A 250 20.61 0.86 3.46
N GLY A 251 21.17 1.31 2.34
CA GLY A 251 21.69 0.42 1.27
C GLY A 251 22.80 -0.53 1.72
N SER A 252 23.54 -0.17 2.77
CA SER A 252 24.61 -0.98 3.36
C SER A 252 24.12 -2.14 4.24
N ILE A 253 22.87 -2.11 4.72
CA ILE A 253 22.32 -3.13 5.60
C ILE A 253 22.24 -4.48 4.86
N HIS A 254 22.64 -5.58 5.50
CA HIS A 254 22.60 -6.91 4.90
C HIS A 254 21.16 -7.43 4.75
N ASP A 255 20.88 -8.20 3.70
CA ASP A 255 19.52 -8.67 3.38
C ASP A 255 18.92 -9.52 4.51
N ILE A 256 19.74 -10.31 5.20
CA ILE A 256 19.31 -11.08 6.38
C ILE A 256 18.91 -10.19 7.56
N THR A 257 19.58 -9.04 7.76
CA THR A 257 19.22 -8.08 8.80
C THR A 257 17.87 -7.45 8.49
N VAL A 258 17.67 -7.04 7.22
CA VAL A 258 16.37 -6.54 6.76
C VAL A 258 15.27 -7.57 7.04
N LEU A 259 15.49 -8.86 6.73
CA LEU A 259 14.48 -9.89 6.99
C LEU A 259 14.08 -9.99 8.46
N ARG A 260 15.06 -9.99 9.36
CA ARG A 260 14.83 -10.09 10.81
C ARG A 260 14.07 -8.90 11.37
N GLU A 261 14.23 -7.72 10.75
CA GLU A 261 13.61 -6.47 11.19
C GLU A 261 12.32 -6.12 10.43
N SER A 262 11.92 -6.93 9.45
CA SER A 262 10.82 -6.61 8.53
C SER A 262 9.44 -7.10 8.96
N ASP A 263 9.27 -7.58 10.20
CA ASP A 263 8.07 -8.22 10.75
C ASP A 263 7.54 -9.46 9.99
N LEU A 264 8.10 -9.78 8.82
CA LEU A 264 7.69 -10.91 7.97
C LEU A 264 7.81 -12.25 8.69
N LEU A 265 8.77 -12.40 9.60
CA LEU A 265 9.02 -13.66 10.31
C LEU A 265 8.03 -13.92 11.45
N GLU A 266 7.37 -12.89 11.99
CA GLU A 266 6.42 -13.07 13.10
C GLU A 266 5.23 -14.01 12.77
N PRO A 267 4.55 -13.89 11.61
CA PRO A 267 3.45 -14.77 11.23
C PRO A 267 3.91 -16.11 10.60
N VAL A 268 5.21 -16.27 10.36
CA VAL A 268 5.82 -17.45 9.74
C VAL A 268 6.23 -18.39 10.86
N GLU A 269 5.28 -19.19 11.37
CA GLU A 269 5.55 -20.24 12.37
C GLU A 269 6.71 -21.16 11.93
N GLU A 270 7.32 -21.89 12.88
CA GLU A 270 8.51 -22.77 12.76
C GLU A 270 8.57 -23.76 11.56
N SER A 271 7.49 -23.89 10.80
CA SER A 271 7.34 -24.83 9.68
C SER A 271 7.17 -24.25 8.31
N VAL A 272 7.02 -22.93 8.21
CA VAL A 272 6.95 -22.27 6.93
C VAL A 272 8.36 -22.00 6.47
N GLN A 273 8.73 -22.57 5.32
CA GLN A 273 10.00 -22.28 4.70
C GLN A 273 9.83 -21.19 3.65
N ILE A 274 10.57 -20.11 3.83
CA ILE A 274 10.71 -19.01 2.88
C ILE A 274 11.86 -19.38 1.95
N ILE A 275 11.71 -19.16 0.64
CA ILE A 275 12.81 -19.28 -0.30
C ILE A 275 13.53 -17.93 -0.41
N GLY A 276 14.83 -17.91 -0.16
CA GLY A 276 15.67 -16.72 -0.29
C GLY A 276 16.91 -16.97 -1.15
N ASP A 277 17.58 -15.88 -1.52
CA ASP A 277 18.90 -15.95 -2.13
C ASP A 277 20.00 -16.31 -1.11
N LYS A 278 21.26 -16.35 -1.56
CA LYS A 278 22.38 -16.69 -0.67
C LYS A 278 22.70 -15.60 0.37
N GLY A 279 22.16 -14.39 0.23
CA GLY A 279 22.26 -13.31 1.20
C GLY A 279 21.50 -13.59 2.51
N TYR A 280 20.55 -14.52 2.48
CA TYR A 280 19.78 -14.96 3.66
C TYR A 280 20.35 -16.21 4.35
N ILE A 281 21.54 -16.68 3.96
CA ILE A 281 22.17 -17.82 4.63
C ILE A 281 22.41 -17.49 6.10
N GLY A 282 21.95 -18.38 6.99
CA GLY A 282 22.04 -18.23 8.44
C GLY A 282 20.69 -17.93 9.11
N GLU A 283 19.60 -17.86 8.34
CA GLU A 283 18.23 -17.81 8.85
C GLU A 283 17.58 -19.20 8.80
N GLU A 284 17.01 -19.65 9.91
CA GLU A 284 16.53 -21.03 10.09
C GLU A 284 15.34 -21.36 9.16
N TYR A 285 14.45 -20.40 8.99
CA TYR A 285 13.23 -20.54 8.20
C TYR A 285 13.42 -20.20 6.73
N VAL A 286 14.66 -19.89 6.30
CA VAL A 286 14.96 -19.53 4.91
C VAL A 286 15.76 -20.62 4.21
N VAL A 287 15.14 -21.22 3.21
CA VAL A 287 15.80 -22.13 2.28
C VAL A 287 16.53 -21.34 1.22
N THR A 288 17.83 -21.62 1.09
CA THR A 288 18.73 -20.96 0.15
C THR A 288 19.44 -22.00 -0.73
N PRO A 289 19.90 -21.63 -1.93
CA PRO A 289 20.66 -22.54 -2.78
C PRO A 289 21.93 -23.05 -2.09
N ARG A 290 22.16 -24.37 -2.14
CA ARG A 290 23.35 -25.04 -1.59
C ARG A 290 24.61 -24.48 -2.22
N LYS A 291 25.57 -24.06 -1.37
CA LYS A 291 26.89 -23.57 -1.80
C LYS A 291 27.79 -24.74 -2.21
N LYS A 292 28.68 -24.49 -3.17
CA LYS A 292 29.74 -25.43 -3.53
C LYS A 292 30.64 -25.65 -2.31
N PRO A 293 30.83 -26.90 -1.83
CA PRO A 293 31.74 -27.17 -0.72
C PRO A 293 33.19 -26.87 -1.12
N ARG A 294 34.02 -26.49 -0.15
CA ARG A 294 35.43 -26.20 -0.43
C ARG A 294 36.14 -27.45 -0.96
N GLY A 295 36.73 -27.35 -2.14
CA GLY A 295 37.50 -28.45 -2.76
C GLY A 295 36.67 -29.62 -3.29
N ARG A 296 35.34 -29.48 -3.39
CA ARG A 296 34.45 -30.50 -3.98
C ARG A 296 33.48 -29.87 -4.96
N GLU A 297 33.01 -30.66 -5.93
CA GLU A 297 31.92 -30.25 -6.81
C GLU A 297 30.56 -30.43 -6.13
N LEU A 298 29.56 -29.70 -6.64
CA LEU A 298 28.16 -29.96 -6.28
C LEU A 298 27.75 -31.34 -6.79
N THR A 299 27.10 -32.11 -5.93
CA THR A 299 26.49 -33.38 -6.34
C THR A 299 25.36 -33.13 -7.34
N GLN A 300 24.92 -34.17 -8.06
CA GLN A 300 23.76 -34.03 -8.94
C GLN A 300 22.51 -33.63 -8.17
N GLU A 301 22.31 -34.18 -6.96
CA GLU A 301 21.22 -33.81 -6.06
C GLU A 301 21.27 -32.32 -5.67
N ASP A 302 22.45 -31.79 -5.33
CA ASP A 302 22.58 -30.36 -5.01
C ASP A 302 22.27 -29.46 -6.21
N LYS A 303 22.63 -29.91 -7.42
CA LYS A 303 22.33 -29.19 -8.66
C LYS A 303 20.84 -29.20 -8.96
N ASP A 304 20.18 -30.34 -8.79
CA ASP A 304 18.74 -30.50 -8.98
C ASP A 304 17.97 -29.63 -7.96
N PHE A 305 18.35 -29.69 -6.69
CA PHE A 305 17.80 -28.82 -5.65
C PHE A 305 17.99 -27.33 -5.97
N ASN A 306 19.21 -26.93 -6.35
CA ASN A 306 19.47 -25.54 -6.73
C ASN A 306 18.68 -25.10 -7.96
N ARG A 307 18.45 -26.01 -8.93
CA ARG A 307 17.62 -25.71 -10.10
C ARG A 307 16.19 -25.40 -9.67
N ASP A 308 15.61 -26.22 -8.80
CA ASP A 308 14.23 -26.02 -8.33
C ASP A 308 14.09 -24.72 -7.52
N ILE A 309 15.02 -24.46 -6.60
CA ILE A 309 15.05 -23.21 -5.80
C ILE A 309 15.27 -21.98 -6.68
N ASN A 310 16.21 -22.03 -7.63
CA ASN A 310 16.45 -20.89 -8.53
C ASN A 310 15.27 -20.66 -9.49
N SER A 311 14.62 -21.74 -9.97
CA SER A 311 13.42 -21.61 -10.78
C SER A 311 12.28 -20.97 -10.01
N ALA A 312 12.11 -21.30 -8.73
CA ALA A 312 11.16 -20.62 -7.86
C ALA A 312 11.50 -19.13 -7.72
N ARG A 313 12.77 -18.79 -7.47
CA ARG A 313 13.23 -17.40 -7.30
C ARG A 313 13.01 -16.50 -8.52
N ALA A 314 12.91 -17.07 -9.73
CA ALA A 314 12.55 -16.29 -10.92
C ALA A 314 11.23 -15.49 -10.73
N ALA A 315 10.31 -16.00 -9.90
CA ALA A 315 9.07 -15.31 -9.54
C ALA A 315 9.31 -13.93 -8.91
N ILE A 316 10.12 -13.86 -7.85
CA ILE A 316 10.39 -12.60 -7.13
C ILE A 316 11.29 -11.67 -7.96
N GLU A 317 12.19 -12.22 -8.78
CA GLU A 317 13.01 -11.44 -9.71
C GLU A 317 12.14 -10.72 -10.75
N ASN A 318 11.14 -11.41 -11.32
CA ASN A 318 10.18 -10.82 -12.25
C ASN A 318 9.29 -9.75 -11.57
N ILE A 319 8.88 -9.98 -10.33
CA ILE A 319 8.13 -8.99 -9.52
C ILE A 319 8.99 -7.75 -9.29
N ASN A 320 10.25 -7.92 -8.90
CA ASN A 320 11.19 -6.82 -8.71
C ASN A 320 11.36 -6.02 -10.01
N GLN A 321 11.48 -6.69 -11.16
CA GLN A 321 11.47 -6.01 -12.45
C GLN A 321 10.17 -5.23 -12.71
N ARG A 322 9.00 -5.79 -12.35
CA ARG A 322 7.71 -5.11 -12.52
C ARG A 322 7.60 -3.86 -11.65
N LEU A 323 8.06 -3.92 -10.40
CA LEU A 323 8.16 -2.76 -9.52
C LEU A 323 9.05 -1.67 -10.14
N LYS A 324 10.18 -2.06 -10.76
CA LYS A 324 11.09 -1.12 -11.44
C LYS A 324 10.51 -0.49 -12.71
N THR A 325 9.38 -0.98 -13.22
CA THR A 325 8.65 -0.28 -14.30
C THR A 325 7.94 0.98 -13.83
N TYR A 326 7.80 1.20 -12.53
CA TYR A 326 7.44 2.49 -11.96
C TYR A 326 8.72 3.30 -11.80
N SER A 327 8.90 4.32 -12.64
CA SER A 327 10.15 5.07 -12.73
C SER A 327 10.56 5.74 -11.40
N ILE A 328 9.63 5.95 -10.48
CA ILE A 328 9.93 6.44 -9.12
C ILE A 328 10.78 5.45 -8.32
N LEU A 329 10.61 4.14 -8.55
CA LEU A 329 11.39 3.07 -7.93
C LEU A 329 12.52 2.56 -8.84
N GLY A 330 12.34 2.67 -10.16
CA GLY A 330 13.30 2.20 -11.18
C GLY A 330 14.44 3.18 -11.47
N GLY A 331 14.19 4.48 -11.31
CA GLY A 331 15.18 5.53 -11.48
C GLY A 331 15.87 5.94 -10.18
N VAL A 332 16.52 7.11 -10.22
CA VAL A 332 17.05 7.77 -9.02
C VAL A 332 15.90 8.52 -8.34
N TYR A 333 15.54 8.13 -7.12
CA TYR A 333 14.56 8.82 -6.30
C TYR A 333 15.10 10.19 -5.88
N ARG A 334 14.43 11.25 -6.32
CA ARG A 334 14.82 12.68 -6.13
C ARG A 334 14.12 13.34 -4.93
N GLY A 335 13.24 12.63 -4.24
CA GLY A 335 12.57 13.16 -3.05
C GLY A 335 13.48 13.12 -1.81
N PRO A 336 13.07 13.77 -0.71
CA PRO A 336 13.78 13.66 0.56
C PRO A 336 13.66 12.22 1.09
N VAL A 337 14.80 11.57 1.34
CA VAL A 337 14.84 10.24 1.98
C VAL A 337 14.61 10.33 3.49
N ASP A 338 14.94 11.48 4.10
CA ASP A 338 14.71 11.73 5.52
C ASP A 338 13.20 11.80 5.86
N ASP A 339 12.32 11.97 4.85
CA ASP A 339 10.88 11.77 4.99
C ASP A 339 10.55 10.28 4.86
N PHE A 340 10.95 9.54 5.90
CA PHE A 340 10.90 8.09 5.96
C PHE A 340 9.50 7.55 5.62
N HIS A 341 8.45 8.13 6.22
CA HIS A 341 7.08 7.65 6.05
C HIS A 341 6.55 7.88 4.63
N LYS A 342 6.86 9.02 4.01
CA LYS A 342 6.35 9.32 2.67
C LYS A 342 6.87 8.34 1.64
N ILE A 343 8.17 8.06 1.64
CA ILE A 343 8.76 7.13 0.68
C ILE A 343 8.34 5.68 0.96
N THR A 344 8.24 5.26 2.23
CA THR A 344 7.69 3.93 2.59
C THR A 344 6.28 3.76 2.03
N LYS A 345 5.39 4.74 2.22
CA LYS A 345 4.03 4.71 1.65
C LYS A 345 4.04 4.63 0.13
N ILE A 346 4.91 5.39 -0.54
CA ILE A 346 5.05 5.35 -2.01
C ILE A 346 5.41 3.93 -2.46
N ILE A 347 6.40 3.31 -1.82
CA ILE A 347 6.87 1.96 -2.16
C ILE A 347 5.74 0.94 -1.96
N GLN A 348 5.06 1.00 -0.83
CA GLN A 348 3.95 0.12 -0.46
C GLN A 348 2.75 0.29 -1.40
N VAL A 349 2.39 1.53 -1.75
CA VAL A 349 1.35 1.83 -2.75
C VAL A 349 1.74 1.27 -4.12
N VAL A 350 2.98 1.51 -4.59
CA VAL A 350 3.43 0.97 -5.88
C VAL A 350 3.40 -0.57 -5.89
N ALA A 351 3.73 -1.22 -4.78
CA ALA A 351 3.60 -2.67 -4.68
C ALA A 351 2.15 -3.16 -4.77
N ALA A 352 1.21 -2.47 -4.12
CA ALA A 352 -0.20 -2.78 -4.22
C ALA A 352 -0.76 -2.56 -5.63
N LEU A 353 -0.35 -1.48 -6.30
CA LEU A 353 -0.66 -1.21 -7.70
C LEU A 353 -0.03 -2.26 -8.64
N CYS A 354 1.16 -2.75 -8.31
CA CYS A 354 1.82 -3.84 -9.02
C CYS A 354 0.99 -5.12 -8.94
N ASN A 355 0.50 -5.50 -7.76
CA ASN A 355 -0.42 -6.63 -7.60
C ASN A 355 -1.71 -6.49 -8.39
N LEU A 356 -2.32 -5.30 -8.35
CA LEU A 356 -3.51 -5.01 -9.12
C LEU A 356 -3.26 -5.21 -10.63
N ASN A 357 -2.10 -4.77 -11.11
CA ASN A 357 -1.70 -4.98 -12.50
C ASN A 357 -1.38 -6.45 -12.81
N LEU A 358 -0.75 -7.19 -11.89
CA LEU A 358 -0.44 -8.62 -12.04
C LEU A 358 -1.70 -9.49 -12.13
N ASN A 359 -2.79 -9.10 -11.47
CA ASN A 359 -4.10 -9.75 -11.63
C ASN A 359 -4.64 -9.64 -13.06
N LYS A 360 -4.38 -8.51 -13.73
CA LYS A 360 -4.81 -8.24 -15.11
C LYS A 360 -3.83 -8.80 -16.15
N HIS A 361 -2.54 -8.70 -15.86
CA HIS A 361 -1.43 -9.09 -16.73
C HIS A 361 -0.48 -10.05 -15.99
N PRO A 362 -0.87 -11.33 -15.83
CA PRO A 362 -0.07 -12.29 -15.08
C PRO A 362 1.31 -12.52 -15.71
N ILE A 363 2.32 -12.74 -14.86
CA ILE A 363 3.64 -13.19 -15.31
C ILE A 363 3.47 -14.56 -15.98
N ARG A 364 3.90 -14.66 -17.26
CA ARG A 364 3.92 -15.93 -18.00
C ARG A 364 4.85 -16.90 -17.25
N ARG A 365 4.32 -18.07 -16.92
CA ARG A 365 5.04 -19.16 -16.24
C ARG A 365 6.02 -19.86 -17.16
#